data_AF-A0A1E3XD42-F1
#
_entry.id   AF-A0A1E3XD42-F1
#
_cell.length_a   1.000
_cell.length_b   1.000
_cell.length_c   1.000
_cell.angle_alpha   90.00
_cell.angle_beta   90.00
_cell.angle_gamma   90.00
#
_symmetry.space_group_name_H-M   'P 1'
#
loop_
_entity.id
_entity.type
_entity.pdbx_description
1 polymer ?
#
loop_
_entity_poly.entity_id
_entity_poly.type
_entity_poly.pdbx_seq_one_letter_code
_entity_poly.pdbx_strand_id
1 'polypeptide(L)'
;MVFVRPKPMIKKAVRTKPVTKGESVIATGKLEVPAWKKSLEAGIRAGRRKPLRTLSVKAKKTLQEIGKEYAKDRARVSCAFCKGTGIDPYGLSPLSKCVVCSGRGYVFVQKPYEKCKACVGTGRYIGTHMYCWTCKGRGVVPASQGK
;
A
#
# COMPACT_ATOMS: atom_id res chain seq x y z
N MET A 1 41.08 26.20 32.82
CA MET A 1 40.23 25.01 32.59
C MET A 1 40.16 24.76 31.09
N VAL A 2 40.79 23.70 30.58
CA VAL A 2 40.93 23.45 29.14
C VAL A 2 39.96 22.35 28.73
N PHE A 3 38.98 22.68 27.88
CA PHE A 3 37.99 21.73 27.35
C PHE A 3 38.63 20.88 26.23
N VAL A 4 38.88 19.60 26.52
CA VAL A 4 39.34 18.62 25.53
C VAL A 4 38.11 18.05 24.80
N ARG A 5 37.99 18.33 23.49
CA ARG A 5 36.92 17.77 22.65
C ARG A 5 37.19 16.28 22.35
N PRO A 6 36.22 15.37 22.53
CA PRO A 6 36.39 13.97 22.14
C PRO A 6 36.36 13.82 20.61
N LYS A 7 37.29 13.02 20.07
CA LYS A 7 37.37 12.68 18.63
C LYS A 7 36.19 11.78 18.22
N PRO A 8 35.54 12.03 17.08
CA PRO A 8 34.55 11.11 16.53
C PRO A 8 35.23 9.85 15.99
N MET A 9 34.75 8.68 16.43
CA MET A 9 35.19 7.38 15.91
C MET A 9 34.63 7.15 14.51
N ILE A 10 35.54 7.09 13.53
CA ILE A 10 35.27 6.69 12.16
C ILE A 10 34.91 5.20 12.15
N LYS A 11 33.62 4.89 11.96
CA LYS A 11 33.16 3.51 11.78
C LYS A 11 33.59 3.02 10.39
N LYS A 12 34.40 1.96 10.38
CA LYS A 12 34.84 1.26 9.16
C LYS A 12 33.61 0.82 8.34
N ALA A 13 33.57 1.23 7.08
CA ALA A 13 32.58 0.78 6.11
C ALA A 13 32.74 -0.73 5.88
N VAL A 14 31.72 -1.50 6.26
CA VAL A 14 31.61 -2.91 5.90
C VAL A 14 31.36 -2.97 4.40
N ARG A 15 32.34 -3.46 3.64
CA ARG A 15 32.21 -3.84 2.23
C ARG A 15 31.18 -4.96 2.12
N THR A 16 29.94 -4.63 1.81
CA THR A 16 28.98 -5.61 1.31
C THR A 16 29.35 -5.95 -0.13
N LYS A 17 29.50 -7.24 -0.40
CA LYS A 17 29.79 -7.78 -1.74
C LYS A 17 28.67 -7.36 -2.71
N PRO A 18 28.99 -6.97 -3.96
CA PRO A 18 27.98 -6.73 -4.97
C PRO A 18 27.23 -8.03 -5.26
N VAL A 19 25.92 -8.01 -5.07
CA VAL A 19 25.00 -9.05 -5.53
C VAL A 19 25.06 -9.07 -7.06
N THR A 20 25.74 -10.06 -7.61
CA THR A 20 25.80 -10.31 -9.04
C THR A 20 24.49 -10.90 -9.54
N LYS A 21 23.91 -10.23 -10.53
CA LYS A 21 23.09 -10.75 -11.63
C LYS A 21 21.83 -11.55 -11.26
N GLY A 22 20.71 -10.84 -11.24
CA GLY A 22 19.52 -11.25 -11.98
C GLY A 22 19.17 -10.11 -12.91
N GLU A 23 19.39 -10.28 -14.20
CA GLU A 23 19.10 -9.31 -15.26
C GLU A 23 17.66 -8.81 -15.18
N SER A 24 17.44 -7.63 -14.58
CA SER A 24 16.36 -6.78 -15.05
C SER A 24 16.85 -6.18 -16.35
N VAL A 25 16.59 -6.89 -17.44
CA VAL A 25 16.53 -6.32 -18.77
C VAL A 25 15.46 -5.22 -18.68
N ILE A 26 15.87 -4.01 -18.30
CA ILE A 26 15.13 -2.81 -18.64
C ILE A 26 15.37 -2.67 -20.14
N ALA A 27 14.68 -3.51 -20.90
CA ALA A 27 14.47 -3.24 -22.29
C ALA A 27 13.85 -1.85 -22.31
N THR A 28 14.60 -0.87 -22.77
CA THR A 28 14.09 0.32 -23.45
C THR A 28 13.39 -0.12 -24.74
N GLY A 29 12.52 -1.13 -24.64
CA GLY A 29 11.44 -1.30 -25.58
C GLY A 29 10.49 -0.16 -25.25
N LYS A 30 10.25 0.71 -26.24
CA LYS A 30 8.95 1.36 -26.37
C LYS A 30 7.91 0.31 -25.96
N LEU A 31 7.37 0.41 -24.75
CA LEU A 31 6.12 -0.26 -24.43
C LEU A 31 5.14 0.39 -25.39
N GLU A 32 4.95 -0.26 -26.54
CA GLU A 32 3.98 0.16 -27.53
C GLU A 32 2.65 0.16 -26.81
N VAL A 33 2.26 1.36 -26.39
CA VAL A 33 1.01 1.57 -25.72
C VAL A 33 -0.04 1.10 -26.72
N PRO A 34 -0.77 0.01 -26.41
CA PRO A 34 -1.66 -0.59 -27.39
C PRO A 34 -2.69 0.46 -27.81
N ALA A 35 -3.01 0.52 -29.09
CA ALA A 35 -3.72 1.65 -29.71
C ALA A 35 -4.98 2.09 -28.94
N TRP A 36 -5.67 1.16 -28.27
CA TRP A 36 -6.82 1.44 -27.43
C TRP A 36 -6.53 2.34 -26.21
N LYS A 37 -5.33 2.28 -25.61
CA LYS A 37 -4.93 3.16 -24.50
C LYS A 37 -4.75 4.60 -24.96
N LYS A 38 -4.15 4.83 -26.13
CA LYS A 38 -4.01 6.18 -26.73
C LYS A 38 -5.38 6.80 -27.02
N SER A 39 -6.33 6.01 -27.52
CA SER A 39 -7.71 6.46 -27.73
C SER A 39 -8.46 6.76 -26.43
N LEU A 40 -8.19 6.01 -25.36
CA LEU A 40 -8.76 6.25 -24.03
C LEU A 40 -8.23 7.57 -23.44
N GLU A 41 -6.93 7.82 -23.53
CA GLU A 41 -6.28 9.05 -23.06
C GLU A 41 -6.79 10.29 -23.82
N ALA A 42 -6.95 10.19 -25.15
CA ALA A 42 -7.54 11.26 -25.96
C ALA A 42 -9.00 11.55 -25.58
N GLY A 43 -9.79 10.52 -25.24
CA GLY A 43 -11.17 10.66 -24.78
C GLY A 43 -11.30 11.34 -23.41
N ILE A 44 -10.38 11.03 -22.48
CA ILE A 44 -10.32 11.67 -21.15
C ILE A 44 -9.96 13.16 -21.29
N ARG A 45 -8.98 13.50 -22.14
CA ARG A 45 -8.54 14.88 -22.40
C ARG A 45 -9.63 15.74 -23.06
N ALA A 46 -10.49 15.12 -23.86
CA ALA A 46 -11.62 15.76 -24.53
C ALA A 46 -12.89 15.82 -23.65
N GLY A 47 -12.83 15.50 -22.35
CA GLY A 47 -13.99 15.53 -21.45
C GLY A 47 -15.09 14.50 -21.77
N ARG A 48 -14.89 13.64 -22.78
CA ARG A 48 -15.86 12.64 -23.23
C ARG A 48 -15.65 11.34 -22.45
N ARG A 49 -16.02 11.33 -21.17
CA ARG A 49 -16.15 10.07 -20.42
C ARG A 49 -17.36 9.32 -20.96
N LYS A 50 -17.14 8.36 -21.87
CA LYS A 50 -18.19 7.43 -22.27
C LYS A 50 -18.69 6.69 -21.01
N PRO A 51 -19.99 6.67 -20.72
CA PRO A 51 -20.52 5.96 -19.56
C PRO A 51 -20.19 4.47 -19.68
N LEU A 52 -19.79 3.82 -18.59
CA LEU A 52 -19.45 2.38 -18.54
C LEU A 52 -20.51 1.45 -19.17
N ARG A 53 -21.76 1.94 -19.30
CA ARG A 53 -22.87 1.25 -19.97
C ARG A 53 -22.64 1.00 -21.45
N THR A 54 -21.91 1.88 -22.17
CA THR A 54 -21.64 1.76 -23.61
C THR A 54 -20.39 0.94 -23.95
N LEU A 55 -19.73 0.35 -22.95
CA LEU A 55 -18.63 -0.58 -23.19
C LEU A 55 -19.16 -1.86 -23.83
N SER A 56 -18.48 -2.28 -24.90
CA SER A 56 -18.69 -3.59 -25.54
C SER A 56 -18.66 -4.72 -24.51
N VAL A 57 -19.45 -5.78 -24.74
CA VAL A 57 -19.46 -7.01 -23.93
C VAL A 57 -18.04 -7.55 -23.72
N LYS A 58 -17.18 -7.44 -24.75
CA LYS A 58 -15.77 -7.86 -24.69
C LYS A 58 -14.95 -7.05 -23.69
N ALA A 59 -15.21 -5.73 -23.59
CA ALA A 59 -14.55 -4.84 -22.63
C ALA A 59 -15.06 -5.04 -21.19
N LYS A 60 -16.33 -5.41 -21.00
CA LYS A 60 -16.86 -5.79 -19.67
C LYS A 60 -16.24 -7.10 -19.17
N LYS A 61 -16.04 -8.08 -20.06
CA LYS A 61 -15.41 -9.37 -19.73
C LYS A 61 -13.95 -9.21 -19.31
N THR A 62 -13.15 -8.44 -20.04
CA THR A 62 -11.76 -8.19 -19.67
C THR A 62 -11.62 -7.46 -18.33
N LEU A 63 -12.49 -6.48 -18.03
CA LEU A 63 -12.51 -5.82 -16.71
C LEU A 63 -12.86 -6.78 -15.56
N GLN A 64 -13.75 -7.75 -15.79
CA GLN A 64 -14.06 -8.78 -14.80
C GLN A 64 -12.90 -9.75 -14.57
N GLU A 65 -12.20 -10.17 -15.63
CA GLU A 65 -11.05 -11.06 -15.54
C GLU A 65 -9.88 -10.41 -14.79
N ILE A 66 -9.57 -9.17 -15.14
CA ILE A 66 -8.64 -8.28 -14.43
C ILE A 66 -9.04 -8.20 -12.95
N GLY A 67 -10.31 -7.89 -12.65
CA GLY A 67 -10.79 -7.81 -11.26
C GLY A 67 -10.61 -9.10 -10.44
N LYS A 68 -10.79 -10.27 -11.06
CA LYS A 68 -10.57 -11.58 -10.42
C LYS A 68 -9.08 -11.84 -10.15
N GLU A 69 -8.21 -11.42 -11.06
CA GLU A 69 -6.77 -11.53 -10.88
C GLU A 69 -6.29 -10.66 -9.70
N TYR A 70 -6.67 -9.38 -9.65
CA TYR A 70 -6.34 -8.50 -8.51
C TYR A 70 -6.98 -8.92 -7.17
N ALA A 71 -8.04 -9.73 -7.19
CA ALA A 71 -8.65 -10.28 -5.99
C ALA A 71 -7.84 -11.44 -5.40
N LYS A 72 -7.14 -12.23 -6.21
CA LYS A 72 -6.26 -13.31 -5.72
C LYS A 72 -5.12 -12.78 -4.86
N ASP A 73 -4.60 -11.61 -5.23
CA ASP A 73 -3.46 -10.99 -4.56
C ASP A 73 -3.83 -10.18 -3.33
N ARG A 74 -5.12 -10.07 -2.97
CA ARG A 74 -5.56 -9.35 -1.78
C ARG A 74 -6.04 -10.31 -0.71
N ALA A 75 -5.43 -10.24 0.47
CA ALA A 75 -5.90 -10.89 1.66
C ALA A 75 -6.88 -9.98 2.42
N ARG A 76 -7.95 -10.58 2.95
CA ARG A 76 -8.77 -9.96 3.99
C ARG A 76 -8.05 -10.12 5.33
N VAL A 77 -7.72 -9.01 5.97
CA VAL A 77 -7.06 -8.97 7.28
C VAL A 77 -7.97 -8.22 8.26
N SER A 78 -8.04 -8.68 9.50
CA SER A 78 -8.76 -7.96 10.55
C SER A 78 -8.13 -6.58 10.76
N CYS A 79 -8.96 -5.57 10.98
CA CYS A 79 -8.45 -4.22 11.24
C CYS A 79 -7.78 -4.21 12.62
N ALA A 80 -6.46 -4.04 12.66
CA ALA A 80 -5.72 -4.01 13.91
C ALA A 80 -6.14 -2.85 14.83
N PHE A 81 -6.46 -1.69 14.25
CA PHE A 81 -6.85 -0.50 15.00
C PHE A 81 -8.12 -0.70 15.84
N CYS A 82 -9.20 -1.24 15.26
CA CYS A 82 -10.45 -1.54 15.98
C CYS A 82 -10.58 -3.01 16.42
N LYS A 83 -9.55 -3.83 16.20
CA LYS A 83 -9.54 -5.27 16.51
C LYS A 83 -10.71 -6.05 15.91
N GLY A 84 -11.28 -5.60 14.79
CA GLY A 84 -12.41 -6.27 14.16
C GLY A 84 -13.80 -5.76 14.53
N THR A 85 -13.93 -4.86 15.51
CA THR A 85 -15.26 -4.37 15.96
C THR A 85 -15.91 -3.43 14.94
N GLY A 86 -15.10 -2.73 14.14
CA GLY A 86 -15.59 -1.68 13.24
C GLY A 86 -15.89 -0.35 13.93
N ILE A 87 -15.80 -0.27 15.26
CA ILE A 87 -16.04 0.93 16.05
C ILE A 87 -14.70 1.60 16.39
N ASP A 88 -14.66 2.93 16.40
CA ASP A 88 -13.47 3.64 16.84
C ASP A 88 -13.30 3.48 18.36
N PRO A 89 -12.22 2.84 18.84
CA PRO A 89 -11.95 2.68 20.27
C PRO A 89 -11.74 4.02 21.01
N TYR A 90 -11.47 5.11 20.29
CA TYR A 90 -11.12 6.41 20.87
C TYR A 90 -12.00 7.54 20.33
N GLY A 91 -13.05 7.22 19.58
CA GLY A 91 -13.94 8.23 19.02
C GLY A 91 -14.76 8.94 20.10
N LEU A 92 -15.24 10.14 19.75
CA LEU A 92 -16.09 10.98 20.61
C LEU A 92 -17.43 10.33 20.98
N SER A 93 -17.88 9.33 20.22
CA SER A 93 -19.13 8.62 20.47
C SER A 93 -19.00 7.10 20.34
N PRO A 94 -19.76 6.29 21.10
CA PRO A 94 -19.73 4.82 21.00
C PRO A 94 -20.19 4.28 19.64
N LEU A 95 -20.86 5.13 18.86
CA LEU A 95 -21.38 4.82 17.52
C LEU A 95 -20.43 5.29 16.40
N SER A 96 -19.28 5.87 16.77
CA SER A 96 -18.32 6.36 15.80
C SER A 96 -17.69 5.19 15.04
N LYS A 97 -17.82 5.24 13.71
CA LYS A 97 -17.24 4.23 12.83
C LYS A 97 -15.72 4.37 12.85
N CYS A 98 -15.02 3.24 12.93
CA CYS A 98 -13.57 3.22 12.86
C CYS A 98 -13.07 3.91 11.59
N VAL A 99 -12.21 4.92 11.72
CA VAL A 99 -11.67 5.72 10.60
C VAL A 99 -10.86 4.90 9.59
N VAL A 100 -10.30 3.77 10.02
CA VAL A 100 -9.42 2.92 9.18
C VAL A 100 -10.23 1.98 8.29
N CYS A 101 -11.20 1.25 8.86
CA CYS A 101 -12.00 0.27 8.12
C CYS A 101 -13.38 0.81 7.71
N SER A 102 -13.73 2.02 8.15
CA SER A 102 -15.02 2.68 7.91
C SER A 102 -16.22 1.86 8.42
N GLY A 103 -16.11 1.24 9.60
CA GLY A 103 -17.17 0.40 10.15
C GLY A 103 -17.12 -1.08 9.75
N ARG A 104 -16.27 -1.49 8.81
CA ARG A 104 -16.27 -2.88 8.29
C ARG A 104 -15.65 -3.92 9.23
N GLY A 105 -14.75 -3.52 10.14
CA GLY A 105 -13.96 -4.42 10.98
C GLY A 105 -12.78 -5.11 10.27
N TYR A 106 -12.68 -5.04 8.95
CA TYR A 106 -11.59 -5.64 8.18
C TYR A 106 -11.08 -4.71 7.08
N VAL A 107 -9.88 -5.01 6.60
CA VAL A 107 -9.18 -4.29 5.54
C VAL A 107 -8.63 -5.29 4.52
N PHE A 108 -8.52 -4.86 3.26
CA PHE A 108 -7.87 -5.64 2.22
C PHE A 108 -6.42 -5.20 2.04
N VAL A 109 -5.51 -6.16 2.01
CA VAL A 109 -4.06 -5.93 1.93
C VAL A 109 -3.48 -6.81 0.83
N GLN A 110 -2.52 -6.29 0.07
CA GLN A 110 -1.82 -7.09 -0.94
C GLN A 110 -0.91 -8.13 -0.28
N LYS A 111 -0.94 -9.35 -0.80
CA LYS A 111 -0.01 -10.43 -0.47
C LYS A 111 1.28 -10.28 -1.30
N PRO A 112 2.44 -10.68 -0.78
CA PRO A 112 2.72 -11.03 0.62
C PRO A 112 2.71 -9.78 1.52
N TYR A 113 2.28 -9.94 2.77
CA TYR A 113 2.27 -8.86 3.77
C TYR A 113 3.00 -9.30 5.04
N GLU A 114 3.57 -8.32 5.73
CA GLU A 114 4.30 -8.49 6.99
C GLU A 114 3.69 -7.64 8.09
N LYS A 115 3.94 -8.00 9.35
CA LYS A 115 3.56 -7.17 10.49
C LYS A 115 4.32 -5.85 10.44
N CYS A 116 3.61 -4.75 10.66
CA CYS A 116 4.23 -3.44 10.68
C CYS A 116 5.18 -3.33 11.89
N LYS A 117 6.47 -3.11 11.61
CA LYS A 117 7.52 -2.99 12.64
C LYS A 117 7.32 -1.77 13.54
N ALA A 118 6.80 -0.66 12.99
CA ALA A 118 6.59 0.58 13.73
C ALA A 118 5.54 0.49 14.84
N CYS A 119 4.47 -0.30 14.64
CA CYS A 119 3.39 -0.47 15.62
C CYS A 119 3.30 -1.89 16.18
N VAL A 120 4.22 -2.78 15.79
CA VAL A 120 4.26 -4.20 16.18
C VAL A 120 2.92 -4.92 15.91
N GLY A 121 2.23 -4.52 14.84
CA GLY A 121 0.93 -5.11 14.48
C GLY A 121 -0.30 -4.56 15.20
N THR A 122 -0.17 -3.60 16.12
CA THR A 122 -1.31 -3.01 16.83
C THR A 122 -2.13 -2.06 15.95
N GLY A 123 -1.54 -1.53 14.88
CA GLY A 123 -2.17 -0.51 14.03
C GLY A 123 -2.28 0.87 14.70
N ARG A 124 -1.71 1.06 15.88
CA ARG A 124 -1.72 2.33 16.63
C ARG A 124 -0.32 2.85 16.79
N TYR A 125 -0.16 4.16 16.91
CA TYR A 125 1.11 4.72 17.33
C TYR A 125 1.26 4.52 18.84
N ILE A 126 2.42 4.04 19.28
CA ILE A 126 2.64 3.65 20.68
C ILE A 126 2.53 4.91 21.54
N GLY A 127 1.68 4.86 22.56
CA GLY A 127 1.47 5.98 23.48
C GLY A 127 0.53 7.08 22.97
N THR A 128 -0.13 6.92 21.82
CA THR A 128 -1.13 7.88 21.35
C THR A 128 -2.42 7.21 20.86
N HIS A 129 -3.48 8.02 20.74
CA HIS A 129 -4.78 7.59 20.19
C HIS A 129 -4.84 7.62 18.66
N MET A 130 -3.72 7.94 17.99
CA MET A 130 -3.67 8.05 16.54
C MET A 130 -3.36 6.70 15.89
N TYR A 131 -3.92 6.49 14.70
CA TYR A 131 -3.57 5.34 13.88
C TYR A 131 -2.10 5.42 13.46
N CYS A 132 -1.44 4.26 13.33
CA CYS A 132 -0.05 4.24 12.87
C CYS A 132 0.03 4.77 11.44
N TRP A 133 0.81 5.84 11.22
CA TRP A 133 1.05 6.46 9.91
C TRP A 133 1.69 5.52 8.87
N THR A 134 2.59 4.62 9.30
CA THR A 134 3.31 3.68 8.44
C THR A 134 2.36 2.66 7.80
N CYS A 135 1.54 1.98 8.61
CA CYS A 135 0.57 1.01 8.10
C CYS A 135 -0.82 1.59 7.83
N LYS A 136 -1.04 2.87 8.15
CA LYS A 136 -2.35 3.55 8.12
C LYS A 136 -3.41 2.82 8.94
N GLY A 137 -3.08 2.38 10.14
CA GLY A 137 -4.03 1.67 11.01
C GLY A 137 -4.26 0.18 10.74
N ARG A 138 -3.69 -0.37 9.66
CA ARG A 138 -3.92 -1.77 9.26
C ARG A 138 -3.18 -2.80 10.12
N GLY A 139 -2.09 -2.40 10.79
CA GLY A 139 -1.20 -3.30 11.55
C GLY A 139 -0.25 -4.12 10.67
N VAL A 140 -0.48 -4.17 9.36
CA VAL A 140 0.36 -4.88 8.38
C VAL A 140 0.76 -3.94 7.25
N VAL A 141 1.91 -4.23 6.65
CA VAL A 141 2.43 -3.55 5.47
C VAL A 141 2.67 -4.60 4.37
N PRO A 142 2.44 -4.27 3.10
CA PRO A 142 2.85 -5.16 2.02
C PRO A 142 4.37 -5.34 2.07
N ALA A 143 4.87 -6.56 1.82
CA ALA A 143 6.31 -6.87 1.96
C ALA A 143 7.19 -6.00 1.05
N SER A 144 6.64 -5.50 -0.07
CA SER A 144 7.32 -4.56 -0.96
C SER A 144 7.63 -3.20 -0.32
N GLN A 145 6.97 -2.83 0.79
CA GLN A 145 7.15 -1.56 1.50
C GLN A 145 7.97 -1.69 2.79
N GLY A 146 8.52 -2.87 3.08
CA GLY A 146 9.40 -3.11 4.22
C GLY A 146 10.87 -2.82 3.89
N LYS A 147 11.22 -1.55 3.65
CA LYS A 147 12.64 -1.11 3.63
C LYS A 147 12.91 -0.13 4.75
#